data_AF-A0A0F2L9A1-F1
#
_entry.id   AF-A0A0F2L9A1-F1
#
_cell.length_a   1.000
_cell.length_b   1.000
_cell.length_c   1.000
_cell.angle_alpha   90.00
_cell.angle_beta   90.00
_cell.angle_gamma   90.00
#
_symmetry.space_group_name_H-M   'P 1'
#
loop_
_entity.id
_entity.type
_entity.pdbx_description
1 polymer ?
#
loop_
_entity_poly.entity_id
_entity_poly.type
_entity_poly.pdbx_seq_one_letter_code
_entity_poly.pdbx_strand_id
1 'polypeptide(L)'
;MKYIVINFPITAYRIYRELLLPRSSVYYAVNKLVEDCYVHKEGPHLIPDLPAYVEYAKSVCDGQLISSFYRRYGVGNPKAICEFLRLVSSLKPMPATLGEAALRLAGPLGRGLLSRLKRLGEALDVVVKGLAEAAPIIERDGAKGFVVFDEGSWHFIGLEGNKPIIRRCGPRCHVYE
;
A
#
# COMPACT_ATOMS: atom_id res chain seq x y z
N MET A 1 -2.97 -25.01 -5.36
CA MET A 1 -4.10 -24.07 -5.24
C MET A 1 -3.87 -23.25 -3.96
N LYS A 2 -3.45 -21.98 -4.08
CA LYS A 2 -3.20 -21.10 -2.92
C LYS A 2 -4.49 -20.34 -2.63
N TYR A 3 -5.20 -20.75 -1.57
CA TYR A 3 -6.37 -20.01 -1.10
C TYR A 3 -5.88 -18.85 -0.23
N ILE A 4 -5.78 -17.66 -0.81
CA ILE A 4 -5.57 -16.45 -0.01
C ILE A 4 -6.98 -15.96 0.36
N VAL A 5 -7.41 -16.27 1.59
CA VAL A 5 -8.62 -15.64 2.16
C VAL A 5 -8.28 -14.17 2.37
N ILE A 6 -9.06 -13.22 1.85
CA ILE A 6 -8.83 -11.76 2.09
C ILE A 6 -9.91 -11.10 2.96
N ASN A 7 -10.83 -11.88 3.52
CA ASN A 7 -11.80 -11.32 4.48
C ASN A 7 -11.16 -11.13 5.84
N PHE A 8 -10.39 -10.05 5.98
CA PHE A 8 -9.70 -9.71 7.20
C PHE A 8 -10.33 -8.51 7.93
N PRO A 9 -10.19 -8.44 9.26
CA PRO A 9 -9.45 -9.37 10.13
C PRO A 9 -10.15 -10.75 10.30
N ILE A 10 -9.38 -11.84 10.21
CA ILE A 10 -9.86 -13.24 10.39
C ILE A 10 -8.99 -13.96 11.41
N THR A 11 -9.52 -15.00 12.06
CA THR A 11 -8.73 -15.83 12.98
C THR A 11 -8.45 -17.20 12.36
N ALA A 12 -7.35 -17.84 12.76
CA ALA A 12 -7.04 -19.22 12.34
C ALA A 12 -8.18 -20.20 12.71
N TYR A 13 -8.85 -19.97 13.84
CA TYR A 13 -10.04 -20.72 14.24
C TYR A 13 -11.19 -20.60 13.24
N ARG A 14 -11.47 -19.37 12.76
CA ARG A 14 -12.51 -19.12 11.78
C ARG A 14 -12.18 -19.77 10.42
N ILE A 15 -10.94 -19.67 9.97
CA ILE A 15 -10.47 -20.37 8.76
C ILE A 15 -10.70 -21.89 8.88
N TYR A 16 -10.32 -22.47 10.01
CA TYR A 16 -10.53 -23.89 10.32
C TYR A 16 -12.01 -24.29 10.22
N ARG A 17 -12.91 -23.48 10.79
CA ARG A 17 -14.35 -23.73 10.77
C ARG A 17 -14.97 -23.61 9.38
N GLU A 18 -14.52 -22.65 8.59
CA GLU A 18 -15.07 -22.37 7.24
C GLU A 18 -14.55 -23.35 6.18
N LEU A 19 -13.27 -23.72 6.24
CA LEU A 19 -12.66 -24.62 5.25
C LEU A 19 -12.81 -26.11 5.56
N LEU A 20 -13.33 -26.45 6.75
CA LEU A 20 -13.48 -27.84 7.22
C LEU A 20 -12.18 -28.66 7.14
N LEU A 21 -11.03 -27.99 7.27
CA LEU A 21 -9.71 -28.60 7.23
C LEU A 21 -9.28 -29.06 8.63
N PRO A 22 -8.30 -29.99 8.76
CA PRO A 22 -7.73 -30.32 10.06
C PRO A 22 -7.13 -29.08 10.74
N ARG A 23 -7.40 -28.93 12.04
CA ARG A 23 -6.92 -27.78 12.82
C ARG A 23 -5.39 -27.64 12.72
N SER A 24 -4.65 -28.75 12.85
CA SER A 24 -3.19 -28.75 12.72
C SER A 24 -2.72 -28.21 11.37
N SER A 25 -3.35 -28.62 10.27
CA SER A 25 -3.01 -28.17 8.91
C SER A 25 -3.25 -26.67 8.72
N VAL A 26 -4.35 -26.14 9.24
CA VAL A 26 -4.67 -24.70 9.16
C VAL A 26 -3.64 -23.88 9.94
N TYR A 27 -3.32 -24.29 11.17
CA TYR A 27 -2.34 -23.56 11.99
C TYR A 27 -0.94 -23.62 11.39
N TYR A 28 -0.54 -24.76 10.81
CA TYR A 28 0.71 -24.87 10.06
C TYR A 28 0.74 -23.91 8.86
N ALA A 29 -0.31 -23.90 8.05
CA ALA A 29 -0.40 -23.00 6.88
C ALA A 29 -0.38 -21.52 7.29
N VAL A 30 -1.10 -21.15 8.35
CA VAL A 30 -1.10 -19.79 8.90
C VAL A 30 0.28 -19.39 9.39
N ASN A 31 0.98 -20.26 10.13
CA ASN A 31 2.34 -19.94 10.59
C ASN A 31 3.29 -19.75 9.41
N LYS A 32 3.19 -20.56 8.36
CA LYS A 32 3.96 -20.38 7.14
C LYS A 32 3.66 -19.04 6.45
N LEU A 33 2.40 -18.62 6.38
CA LEU A 33 2.04 -17.30 5.83
C LEU A 33 2.62 -16.13 6.67
N VAL A 34 2.77 -16.31 7.98
CA VAL A 34 3.43 -15.34 8.85
C VAL A 34 4.93 -15.32 8.62
N GLU A 35 5.57 -16.49 8.56
CA GLU A 35 7.00 -16.64 8.26
C GLU A 35 7.37 -16.04 6.90
N ASP A 36 6.50 -16.24 5.91
CA ASP A 36 6.67 -15.72 4.54
C ASP A 36 6.21 -14.25 4.39
N CYS A 37 5.87 -13.55 5.48
CA CYS A 37 5.43 -12.14 5.52
C CYS A 37 4.22 -11.82 4.62
N TYR A 38 3.31 -12.78 4.44
CA TYR A 38 2.03 -12.55 3.77
C TYR A 38 0.97 -11.97 4.71
N VAL A 39 1.06 -12.33 5.99
CA VAL A 39 0.18 -11.83 7.04
C VAL A 39 0.98 -11.60 8.31
N HIS A 40 0.54 -10.67 9.15
CA HIS A 40 0.99 -10.55 10.53
C HIS A 40 -0.18 -10.79 11.50
N LYS A 41 0.16 -11.01 12.77
CA LYS A 41 -0.81 -11.25 13.84
C LYS A 41 -1.04 -9.98 14.65
N GLU A 42 -2.30 -9.58 14.77
CA GLU A 42 -2.77 -8.58 15.74
C GLU A 42 -3.69 -9.29 16.75
N GLY A 43 -3.11 -9.75 17.87
CA GLY A 43 -3.81 -10.62 18.81
C GLY A 43 -4.24 -11.94 18.13
N PRO A 44 -5.53 -12.33 18.18
CA PRO A 44 -6.01 -13.54 17.51
C PRO A 44 -6.24 -13.34 16.00
N HIS A 45 -6.17 -12.09 15.52
CA HIS A 45 -6.47 -11.74 14.14
C HIS A 45 -5.21 -11.83 13.27
N LEU A 46 -5.42 -12.31 12.06
CA LEU A 46 -4.47 -12.25 10.97
C LEU A 46 -4.80 -11.01 10.15
N ILE A 47 -3.79 -10.28 9.70
CA ILE A 47 -3.91 -9.06 8.90
C ILE A 47 -3.01 -9.22 7.68
N PRO A 48 -3.48 -8.97 6.44
CA PRO A 48 -2.66 -9.08 5.25
C PRO A 48 -1.63 -7.99 5.18
N ASP A 49 -0.45 -8.40 4.75
CA ASP A 49 0.58 -7.50 4.28
C ASP A 49 0.49 -7.34 2.76
N LEU A 50 1.25 -6.38 2.23
CA LEU A 50 1.25 -6.08 0.79
C LEU A 50 1.46 -7.32 -0.10
N PRO A 51 2.39 -8.25 0.21
CA PRO A 51 2.59 -9.45 -0.59
C PRO A 51 1.31 -10.29 -0.79
N ALA A 52 0.44 -10.39 0.22
CA ALA A 52 -0.81 -11.12 0.10
C ALA A 52 -1.79 -10.47 -0.87
N TYR A 53 -1.91 -9.15 -0.85
CA TYR A 53 -2.72 -8.42 -1.82
C TYR A 53 -2.20 -8.61 -3.25
N VAL A 54 -0.88 -8.56 -3.43
CA VAL A 54 -0.26 -8.71 -4.75
C VAL A 54 -0.47 -10.13 -5.29
N GLU A 55 -0.24 -11.17 -4.48
CA GLU A 55 -0.47 -12.55 -4.91
C GLU A 55 -1.94 -12.83 -5.22
N TYR A 56 -2.88 -12.27 -4.44
CA TYR A 56 -4.29 -12.42 -4.75
C TYR A 56 -4.68 -11.72 -6.06
N ALA A 57 -4.20 -10.49 -6.26
CA ALA A 57 -4.49 -9.68 -7.46
C ALA A 57 -4.01 -10.33 -8.76
N LYS A 58 -3.01 -11.22 -8.71
CA LYS A 58 -2.57 -12.02 -9.88
C LYS A 58 -3.67 -12.95 -10.39
N SER A 59 -4.58 -13.38 -9.52
CA SER A 59 -5.70 -14.24 -9.88
C SER A 59 -6.94 -13.42 -10.22
N VAL A 60 -7.29 -12.47 -9.36
CA VAL A 60 -8.46 -11.60 -9.55
C VAL A 60 -8.31 -10.31 -8.76
N CYS A 61 -8.71 -9.17 -9.35
CA CYS A 61 -8.88 -7.91 -8.62
C CYS A 61 -10.37 -7.60 -8.48
N ASP A 62 -10.98 -8.09 -7.40
CA ASP A 62 -12.41 -8.01 -7.15
C ASP A 62 -12.77 -7.06 -5.99
N GLY A 63 -14.08 -6.91 -5.75
CA GLY A 63 -14.59 -6.06 -4.67
C GLY A 63 -14.13 -6.47 -3.28
N GLN A 64 -13.82 -7.75 -3.05
CA GLN A 64 -13.34 -8.24 -1.75
C GLN A 64 -11.91 -7.76 -1.48
N LEU A 65 -11.03 -7.91 -2.48
CA LEU A 65 -9.67 -7.37 -2.43
C LEU A 65 -9.69 -5.86 -2.25
N ILE A 66 -10.48 -5.15 -3.04
CA ILE A 66 -10.61 -3.69 -3.00
C ILE A 66 -11.06 -3.24 -1.60
N SER A 67 -12.09 -3.88 -1.05
CA SER A 67 -12.61 -3.56 0.28
C SER A 67 -11.58 -3.80 1.38
N SER A 68 -10.86 -4.93 1.32
CA SER A 68 -9.81 -5.23 2.30
C SER A 68 -8.63 -4.26 2.21
N PHE A 69 -8.18 -3.94 1.00
CA PHE A 69 -7.10 -2.99 0.76
C PHE A 69 -7.49 -1.58 1.26
N TYR A 70 -8.72 -1.14 0.98
CA TYR A 70 -9.26 0.12 1.49
C TYR A 70 -9.27 0.16 3.03
N ARG A 71 -9.74 -0.90 3.69
CA ARG A 71 -9.71 -0.96 5.16
C ARG A 71 -8.31 -0.84 5.73
N ARG A 72 -7.31 -1.40 5.04
CA ARG A 72 -5.92 -1.40 5.50
C ARG A 72 -5.18 -0.10 5.25
N TYR A 73 -5.38 0.52 4.08
CA TYR A 73 -4.58 1.64 3.59
C TYR A 73 -5.38 2.92 3.32
N GLY A 74 -6.70 2.90 3.44
CA GLY A 74 -7.57 4.07 3.27
C GLY A 74 -7.72 4.57 1.83
N VAL A 75 -7.20 3.84 0.82
CA VAL A 75 -7.35 4.19 -0.60
C VAL A 75 -8.55 3.47 -1.19
N GLY A 76 -9.57 4.23 -1.58
CA GLY A 76 -10.88 3.66 -1.98
C GLY A 76 -11.11 3.55 -3.48
N ASN A 77 -10.21 4.04 -4.33
CA ASN A 77 -10.36 3.99 -5.79
C ASN A 77 -10.04 2.57 -6.32
N PRO A 78 -11.03 1.80 -6.82
CA PRO A 78 -10.82 0.43 -7.29
C PRO A 78 -9.77 0.30 -8.39
N LYS A 79 -9.78 1.21 -9.38
CA LYS A 79 -8.86 1.18 -10.51
C LYS A 79 -7.43 1.43 -10.06
N ALA A 80 -7.26 2.41 -9.15
CA ALA A 80 -5.96 2.73 -8.58
C ALA A 80 -5.34 1.55 -7.84
N ILE A 81 -6.13 0.83 -7.04
CA ILE A 81 -5.68 -0.35 -6.29
C ILE A 81 -5.25 -1.47 -7.25
N CYS A 82 -6.10 -1.82 -8.22
CA CYS A 82 -5.78 -2.90 -9.16
C CYS A 82 -4.53 -2.58 -9.98
N GLU A 83 -4.41 -1.36 -10.50
CA GLU A 83 -3.26 -0.94 -11.28
C GLU A 83 -1.99 -0.89 -10.44
N PHE A 84 -2.07 -0.40 -9.20
CA PHE A 84 -0.95 -0.41 -8.27
C PHE A 84 -0.46 -1.84 -8.01
N LEU A 85 -1.34 -2.77 -7.65
CA LEU A 85 -0.94 -4.16 -7.35
C LEU A 85 -0.35 -4.85 -8.59
N ARG A 86 -0.86 -4.54 -9.79
CA ARG A 86 -0.30 -5.00 -11.06
C ARG A 86 1.13 -4.49 -11.25
N LEU A 87 1.39 -3.21 -11.04
CA LEU A 87 2.73 -2.62 -11.13
C LEU A 87 3.68 -3.26 -10.11
N VAL A 88 3.25 -3.38 -8.86
CA VAL A 88 4.04 -3.99 -7.78
C VAL A 88 4.39 -5.45 -8.07
N SER A 89 3.49 -6.20 -8.72
CA SER A 89 3.75 -7.61 -9.07
C SER A 89 4.98 -7.81 -9.98
N SER A 90 5.42 -6.77 -10.67
CA SER A 90 6.62 -6.78 -11.53
C SER A 90 7.92 -6.49 -10.79
N LEU A 91 7.85 -5.99 -9.55
CA LEU A 91 9.01 -5.63 -8.75
C LEU A 91 9.68 -6.88 -8.17
N LYS A 92 11.01 -6.95 -8.27
CA LYS A 92 11.83 -8.01 -7.67
C LYS A 92 12.99 -7.40 -6.88
N PRO A 93 13.19 -7.78 -5.60
CA PRO A 93 12.31 -8.61 -4.77
C PRO A 93 10.92 -7.98 -4.56
N MET A 94 9.94 -8.76 -4.09
CA MET A 94 8.60 -8.24 -3.77
C MET A 94 8.71 -7.25 -2.60
N PRO A 95 8.17 -6.02 -2.70
CA PRO A 95 8.18 -5.10 -1.56
C PRO A 95 7.28 -5.60 -0.44
N ALA A 96 7.75 -5.44 0.80
CA ALA A 96 7.02 -5.90 1.99
C ALA A 96 5.92 -4.92 2.42
N THR A 97 6.10 -3.62 2.13
CA THR A 97 5.20 -2.56 2.59
C THR A 97 4.72 -1.66 1.44
N LEU A 98 3.59 -0.99 1.65
CA LEU A 98 3.07 0.03 0.75
C LEU A 98 4.10 1.14 0.49
N GLY A 99 4.79 1.57 1.55
CA GLY A 99 5.83 2.58 1.50
C GLY A 99 7.03 2.20 0.64
N GLU A 100 7.55 0.98 0.85
CA GLU A 100 8.65 0.45 0.04
C GLU A 100 8.24 0.34 -1.44
N ALA A 101 7.05 -0.20 -1.71
CA ALA A 101 6.52 -0.30 -3.07
C ALA A 101 6.41 1.08 -3.74
N ALA A 102 5.88 2.06 -3.00
CA ALA A 102 5.72 3.42 -3.49
C ALA A 102 7.07 4.09 -3.81
N LEU A 103 8.06 3.96 -2.93
CA LEU A 103 9.42 4.48 -3.17
C LEU A 103 10.05 3.84 -4.41
N ARG A 104 9.85 2.53 -4.61
CA ARG A 104 10.42 1.81 -5.77
C ARG A 104 9.72 2.18 -7.08
N LEU A 105 8.41 2.37 -7.07
CA LEU A 105 7.66 2.83 -8.24
C LEU A 105 7.93 4.30 -8.59
N ALA A 106 8.06 5.16 -7.58
CA ALA A 106 8.39 6.57 -7.76
C ALA A 106 9.86 6.77 -8.18
N GLY A 107 10.75 5.90 -7.71
CA GLY A 107 12.21 6.02 -7.86
C GLY A 107 12.78 7.17 -7.00
N PRO A 108 13.97 7.70 -7.35
CA PRO A 108 14.62 8.79 -6.60
C PRO A 108 13.71 10.01 -6.34
N LEU A 109 13.64 10.48 -5.09
CA LEU A 109 12.81 11.62 -4.67
C LEU A 109 13.47 12.97 -4.98
N GLY A 110 13.57 13.30 -6.26
CA GLY A 110 14.20 14.53 -6.74
C GLY A 110 13.76 14.93 -8.15
N ARG A 111 14.66 15.48 -8.95
CA ARG A 111 14.35 15.92 -10.32
C ARG A 111 13.67 14.80 -11.13
N GLY A 112 12.59 15.16 -11.83
CA GLY A 112 11.76 14.26 -12.63
C GLY A 112 10.84 13.34 -11.81
N LEU A 113 10.68 13.55 -10.50
CA LEU A 113 9.73 12.80 -9.67
C LEU A 113 8.29 13.00 -10.14
N LEU A 114 7.86 14.24 -10.40
CA LEU A 114 6.50 14.52 -10.86
C LEU A 114 6.21 13.87 -12.20
N SER A 115 7.15 13.95 -13.13
CA SER A 115 7.05 13.27 -14.43
C SER A 115 7.00 11.73 -14.28
N ARG A 116 7.62 11.14 -13.26
CA ARG A 116 7.49 9.71 -12.95
C ARG A 116 6.14 9.39 -12.32
N LEU A 117 5.69 10.21 -11.36
CA LEU A 117 4.39 10.05 -10.72
C LEU A 117 3.24 10.17 -11.72
N LYS A 118 3.25 11.17 -12.62
CA LYS A 118 2.25 11.34 -13.68
C LYS A 118 2.16 10.09 -14.59
N ARG A 119 3.26 9.36 -14.79
CA ARG A 119 3.29 8.12 -15.61
C ARG A 119 2.66 6.91 -14.93
N LEU A 120 2.42 6.96 -13.62
CA LEU A 120 1.75 5.87 -12.89
C LEU A 120 0.24 5.79 -13.21
N GLY A 121 -0.33 6.81 -13.85
CA GLY A 121 -1.73 6.84 -14.25
C GLY A 121 -2.64 6.61 -13.06
N GLU A 122 -3.52 5.61 -13.16
CA GLU A 122 -4.50 5.25 -12.13
C GLU A 122 -3.84 4.90 -10.78
N ALA A 123 -2.63 4.34 -10.76
CA ALA A 123 -1.96 3.94 -9.52
C ALA A 123 -1.41 5.12 -8.69
N LEU A 124 -1.44 6.34 -9.24
CA LEU A 124 -0.83 7.53 -8.63
C LEU A 124 -1.28 7.74 -7.19
N ASP A 125 -2.58 7.64 -6.91
CA ASP A 125 -3.15 7.88 -5.59
C ASP A 125 -2.58 6.91 -4.53
N VAL A 126 -2.46 5.63 -4.88
CA VAL A 126 -1.92 4.59 -3.98
C VAL A 126 -0.43 4.83 -3.73
N VAL A 127 0.32 5.22 -4.77
CA VAL A 127 1.75 5.51 -4.63
C VAL A 127 1.97 6.76 -3.78
N VAL A 128 1.22 7.84 -3.99
CA VAL A 128 1.32 9.04 -3.15
C VAL A 128 0.99 8.72 -1.69
N LYS A 129 -0.04 7.89 -1.44
CA LYS A 129 -0.34 7.39 -0.09
C LYS A 129 0.84 6.65 0.52
N GLY A 130 1.44 5.71 -0.20
CA GLY A 130 2.62 4.99 0.29
C GLY A 130 3.83 5.90 0.54
N LEU A 131 4.11 6.86 -0.36
CA LEU A 131 5.19 7.82 -0.16
C LEU A 131 4.98 8.68 1.09
N ALA A 132 3.75 9.15 1.31
CA ALA A 132 3.42 9.97 2.48
C ALA A 132 3.56 9.23 3.81
N GLU A 133 3.41 7.89 3.80
CA GLU A 133 3.60 7.04 4.98
C GLU A 133 5.07 6.62 5.20
N ALA A 134 5.91 6.71 4.16
CA ALA A 134 7.29 6.21 4.19
C ALA A 134 8.37 7.29 4.25
N ALA A 135 8.12 8.45 3.65
CA ALA A 135 9.08 9.55 3.59
C ALA A 135 9.12 10.34 4.92
N PRO A 136 10.22 11.05 5.22
CA PRO A 136 10.24 12.00 6.34
C PRO A 136 9.12 13.04 6.16
N ILE A 137 8.26 13.11 7.18
CA ILE A 137 7.00 13.82 7.11
C ILE A 137 7.14 15.24 7.65
N ILE A 138 6.66 16.19 6.86
CA ILE A 138 6.22 17.51 7.27
C ILE A 138 4.72 17.40 7.56
N GLU A 139 4.31 17.79 8.77
CA GLU A 139 2.90 17.96 9.12
C GLU A 139 2.58 19.46 9.18
N ARG A 140 1.61 19.91 8.38
CA ARG A 140 1.19 21.32 8.37
C ARG A 140 -0.24 21.45 7.88
N ASP A 141 -1.05 22.25 8.59
CA ASP A 141 -2.42 22.59 8.20
C ASP A 141 -3.31 21.35 7.90
N GLY A 142 -3.11 20.26 8.65
CA GLY A 142 -3.84 19.00 8.45
C GLY A 142 -3.35 18.13 7.28
N ALA A 143 -2.26 18.55 6.61
CA ALA A 143 -1.58 17.80 5.58
C ALA A 143 -0.27 17.16 6.08
N LYS A 144 0.05 15.98 5.54
CA LYS A 144 1.19 15.13 5.92
C LYS A 144 1.92 14.65 4.67
N GLY A 145 3.20 15.00 4.52
CA GLY A 145 3.94 14.66 3.30
C GLY A 145 5.34 15.24 3.27
N PHE A 146 5.89 15.40 2.08
CA PHE A 146 7.23 15.94 1.87
C PHE A 146 7.24 16.97 0.74
N VAL A 147 8.23 17.84 0.75
CA VAL A 147 8.42 18.88 -0.26
C VAL A 147 9.59 18.50 -1.16
N VAL A 148 9.39 18.64 -2.47
CA VAL A 148 10.41 18.41 -3.50
C VAL A 148 10.54 19.61 -4.41
N PHE A 149 11.75 19.88 -4.89
CA PHE A 149 11.96 20.80 -6.00
C PHE A 149 12.03 20.01 -7.31
N ASP A 150 11.05 20.22 -8.19
CA ASP A 150 10.97 19.54 -9.48
C ASP A 150 10.32 20.45 -10.54
N GLU A 151 10.64 20.22 -11.81
CA GLU A 151 10.10 21.00 -12.94
C GLU A 151 10.23 22.53 -12.76
N GLY A 152 11.25 22.99 -12.00
CA GLY A 152 11.50 24.42 -11.75
C GLY A 152 10.64 25.05 -10.63
N SER A 153 9.88 24.27 -9.87
CA SER A 153 9.14 24.77 -8.70
C SER A 153 9.15 23.81 -7.51
N TRP A 154 8.75 24.33 -6.34
CA TRP A 154 8.52 23.52 -5.16
C TRP A 154 7.15 22.85 -5.23
N HIS A 155 7.07 21.58 -4.83
CA HIS A 155 5.84 20.80 -4.79
C HIS A 155 5.73 20.05 -3.47
N PHE A 156 4.55 20.08 -2.87
CA PHE A 156 4.18 19.22 -1.76
C PHE A 156 3.54 17.94 -2.31
N ILE A 157 4.04 16.79 -1.87
CA ILE A 157 3.52 15.46 -2.17
C ILE A 157 3.15 14.81 -0.85
N GLY A 158 1.89 14.45 -0.67
CA GLY A 158 1.42 13.97 0.62
C GLY A 158 -0.06 13.65 0.67
N LEU A 159 -0.61 13.76 1.87
CA LEU A 159 -2.00 13.53 2.20
C LEU A 159 -2.60 14.78 2.84
N GLU A 160 -3.88 15.03 2.60
CA GLU A 160 -4.73 15.92 3.38
C GLU A 160 -5.87 15.08 3.95
N GLY A 161 -5.86 14.84 5.27
CA GLY A 161 -6.58 13.70 5.84
C GLY A 161 -6.10 12.37 5.24
N ASN A 162 -7.00 11.61 4.59
CA ASN A 162 -6.67 10.37 3.88
C ASN A 162 -6.54 10.54 2.35
N LYS A 163 -6.69 11.76 1.83
CA LYS A 163 -6.71 12.00 0.39
C LYS A 163 -5.31 12.31 -0.13
N PRO A 164 -4.79 11.57 -1.13
CA PRO A 164 -3.56 11.89 -1.83
C PRO A 164 -3.61 13.27 -2.50
N ILE A 165 -2.56 14.06 -2.32
CA ILE A 165 -2.42 15.38 -2.93
C ILE A 165 -1.02 15.60 -3.48
N ILE A 166 -0.96 16.27 -4.63
CA ILE A 166 0.25 16.89 -5.18
C ILE A 166 -0.09 18.35 -5.44
N ARG A 167 0.57 19.27 -4.73
CA ARG A 167 0.30 20.72 -4.83
C ARG A 167 1.58 21.46 -5.18
N ARG A 168 1.48 22.39 -6.15
CA ARG A 168 2.55 23.35 -6.38
C ARG A 168 2.58 24.34 -5.21
N CYS A 169 3.76 24.53 -4.63
CA CYS A 169 4.01 25.52 -3.60
C CYS A 169 4.59 26.81 -4.19
N GLY A 170 4.33 27.94 -3.54
CA GLY A 170 5.14 29.15 -3.75
C GLY A 170 6.56 29.03 -3.17
N PRO A 171 7.39 30.08 -3.31
CA PRO A 171 8.78 30.10 -2.82
C PRO A 171 8.95 29.84 -1.31
N ARG A 172 7.86 30.00 -0.54
CA ARG A 172 7.82 29.83 0.92
C ARG A 172 7.24 28.48 1.36
N CYS A 173 7.49 27.38 0.64
CA CYS A 173 7.30 26.04 1.21
C CYS A 173 8.42 25.70 2.22
N HIS A 174 8.75 26.66 3.09
CA HIS A 174 9.63 26.45 4.22
C HIS A 174 8.86 25.69 5.28
N VAL A 175 9.27 24.44 5.44
CA VAL A 175 9.25 23.73 6.72
C VAL A 175 10.11 24.58 7.64
N TYR A 176 9.49 25.28 8.58
CA TYR A 176 10.26 25.79 9.71
C TYR A 176 10.53 24.57 10.59
N GLU A 177 11.81 24.33 10.89
CA GLU A 177 12.27 23.37 11.89
C GLU A 177 11.65 23.64 13.27
#